data_AF-A0A2S9G481-F1
#
_entry.id   AF-A0A2S9G481-F1
#
_cell.length_a   1.000
_cell.length_b   1.000
_cell.length_c   1.000
_cell.angle_alpha   90.00
_cell.angle_beta   90.00
_cell.angle_gamma   90.00
#
_symmetry.space_group_name_H-M   'P 1'
#
loop_
_entity.id
_entity.type
_entity.pdbx_description
1 polymer ?
#
loop_
_entity_poly.entity_id
_entity_poly.type
_entity_poly.pdbx_seq_one_letter_code
_entity_poly.pdbx_strand_id
1 'polypeptide(L)' 'GDIDAAFAAADVEVLQQDVQAAFARLTNLVKRTAGDERTAVRTRLIELFELFDPADPEVIAGRRNLANALY' A
#
# COMPACT_ATOMS: atom_id res chain seq x y z
N GLY A 1 -14.80 -5.35 -0.97
CA GLY A 1 -14.73 -4.01 -1.59
C GLY A 1 -13.88 -4.15 -2.82
N ASP A 2 -14.18 -3.43 -3.88
CA ASP A 2 -13.47 -3.55 -5.16
C ASP A 2 -11.98 -3.19 -4.98
N ILE A 3 -11.09 -4.15 -5.28
CA ILE A 3 -9.65 -3.99 -5.12
C ILE A 3 -9.09 -2.99 -6.16
N ASP A 4 -9.67 -2.95 -7.36
CA ASP A 4 -9.21 -2.08 -8.44
C ASP A 4 -9.55 -0.62 -8.11
N ALA A 5 -10.73 -0.39 -7.52
CA ALA A 5 -11.10 0.93 -7.01
C ALA A 5 -10.15 1.41 -5.90
N ALA A 6 -9.67 0.50 -5.06
CA ALA A 6 -8.70 0.85 -4.01
C ALA A 6 -7.32 1.15 -4.58
N PHE A 7 -6.90 0.47 -5.65
CA PHE A 7 -5.65 0.78 -6.36
C PHE A 7 -5.73 2.15 -7.04
N ALA A 8 -6.80 2.42 -7.78
CA ALA A 8 -7.00 3.72 -8.40
C ALA A 8 -7.03 4.86 -7.37
N ALA A 9 -7.64 4.64 -6.20
CA ALA A 9 -7.65 5.64 -5.14
C ALA A 9 -6.25 5.87 -4.54
N ALA A 10 -5.45 4.81 -4.33
CA ALA A 10 -4.07 4.95 -3.88
C ALA A 10 -3.21 5.73 -4.90
N ASP A 11 -3.44 5.52 -6.19
CA ASP A 11 -2.74 6.24 -7.25
C ASP A 11 -3.11 7.73 -7.26
N VAL A 12 -4.39 8.06 -7.05
CA VAL A 12 -4.83 9.46 -6.89
C VAL A 12 -4.18 10.12 -5.68
N GLU A 13 -4.08 9.42 -4.55
CA GLU A 13 -3.43 9.94 -3.33
C GLU A 13 -1.94 10.23 -3.57
N VAL A 14 -1.22 9.32 -4.25
CA VAL A 14 0.18 9.56 -4.66
C VAL A 14 0.30 10.77 -5.60
N LEU A 15 -0.59 10.91 -6.58
CA LEU A 15 -0.62 12.07 -7.49
C LEU A 15 -0.88 13.39 -6.75
N GLN A 16 -1.61 13.35 -5.63
CA GLN A 16 -1.88 14.47 -4.75
C GLN A 16 -0.76 14.71 -3.71
N GLN A 17 0.33 13.93 -3.77
CA GLN A 17 1.42 13.93 -2.80
C GLN A 17 0.99 13.51 -1.38
N ASP A 18 -0.14 12.82 -1.23
CA ASP A 18 -0.59 12.21 0.03
C ASP A 18 -0.19 10.72 0.06
N VAL A 19 1.12 10.50 0.12
CA VAL A 19 1.72 9.16 0.06
C VAL A 19 1.38 8.35 1.32
N GLN A 20 1.29 9.01 2.48
CA GLN A 20 0.85 8.39 3.72
C GLN A 20 -0.56 7.80 3.59
N ALA A 21 -1.52 8.51 2.99
CA ALA A 21 -2.86 7.98 2.75
C ALA A 21 -2.85 6.77 1.82
N ALA A 22 -2.09 6.83 0.73
CA ALA A 22 -1.95 5.73 -0.23
C ALA A 22 -1.43 4.44 0.45
N PHE A 23 -0.36 4.55 1.22
CA PHE A 23 0.21 3.40 1.93
C PHE A 23 -0.74 2.86 3.01
N ALA A 24 -1.41 3.74 3.76
CA ALA A 24 -2.38 3.33 4.77
C ALA A 24 -3.58 2.61 4.15
N ARG A 25 -4.09 3.10 3.00
CA ARG A 25 -5.19 2.49 2.26
C ARG A 25 -4.88 1.05 1.87
N LEU A 26 -3.75 0.83 1.19
CA LEU A 26 -3.37 -0.51 0.74
C LEU A 26 -3.01 -1.42 1.92
N THR A 27 -2.35 -0.91 2.96
CA THR A 27 -2.08 -1.70 4.18
C THR A 27 -3.38 -2.18 4.84
N ASN A 28 -4.38 -1.30 4.96
CA ASN A 28 -5.68 -1.67 5.51
C ASN A 28 -6.44 -2.64 4.60
N LEU A 29 -6.22 -2.57 3.28
CA LEU A 29 -6.79 -3.53 2.35
C LEU A 29 -6.14 -4.92 2.49
N VAL A 30 -4.81 -5.01 2.63
CA VAL A 30 -4.09 -6.28 2.91
C VAL A 30 -4.73 -7.03 4.09
N LYS A 31 -4.99 -6.32 5.20
CA LYS A 31 -5.61 -6.90 6.41
C LYS A 31 -7.01 -7.50 6.18
N ARG A 32 -7.76 -6.97 5.21
CA ARG A 32 -9.16 -7.38 4.92
C ARG A 32 -9.27 -8.41 3.80
N THR A 33 -8.22 -8.56 3.00
CA THR A 33 -8.14 -9.53 1.90
C THR A 33 -7.47 -10.83 2.32
N ALA A 34 -7.64 -11.90 1.53
CA ALA A 34 -6.98 -13.19 1.70
C ALA A 34 -6.64 -13.80 0.33
N GLY A 35 -5.84 -14.88 0.31
CA GLY A 35 -5.49 -15.60 -0.92
C GLY A 35 -4.87 -14.69 -1.99
N ASP A 36 -5.35 -14.82 -3.23
CA ASP A 36 -4.83 -14.09 -4.39
C ASP A 36 -5.05 -12.58 -4.28
N GLU A 37 -6.17 -12.13 -3.71
CA GLU A 37 -6.41 -10.70 -3.49
C GLU A 37 -5.38 -10.10 -2.54
N ARG A 38 -5.06 -10.79 -1.43
CA ARG A 38 -4.02 -10.32 -0.50
C ARG A 38 -2.66 -10.24 -1.19
N THR A 39 -2.36 -11.22 -2.03
CA THR A 39 -1.12 -11.24 -2.82
C THR A 39 -1.07 -10.05 -3.76
N ALA A 40 -2.14 -9.77 -4.50
CA ALA A 40 -2.21 -8.63 -5.42
C ALA A 40 -2.03 -7.29 -4.71
N VAL A 41 -2.72 -7.07 -3.59
CA VAL A 41 -2.61 -5.82 -2.82
C VAL A 41 -1.21 -5.64 -2.22
N ARG A 42 -0.60 -6.73 -1.72
CA ARG A 42 0.78 -6.71 -1.25
C ARG A 42 1.74 -6.31 -2.36
N THR A 43 1.61 -6.91 -3.55
CA THR A 43 2.45 -6.58 -4.70
C THR A 43 2.31 -5.11 -5.08
N ARG A 44 1.08 -4.60 -5.17
CA ARG A 44 0.83 -3.19 -5.50
C ARG A 44 1.47 -2.23 -4.49
N LEU A 45 1.38 -2.54 -3.19
CA LEU A 45 2.01 -1.71 -2.16
C LEU A 45 3.54 -1.74 -2.24
N ILE A 46 4.15 -2.87 -2.61
CA ILE A 46 5.59 -2.96 -2.85
C ILE A 46 5.99 -2.11 -4.06
N GLU A 47 5.27 -2.19 -5.17
CA GLU A 47 5.50 -1.35 -6.36
C GLU A 47 5.42 0.14 -6.02
N LEU A 48 4.45 0.56 -5.19
CA LEU A 48 4.37 1.95 -4.76
C LEU A 48 5.59 2.37 -3.93
N PHE A 49 6.11 1.52 -3.05
CA PHE A 49 7.33 1.83 -2.29
C PHE A 49 8.55 2.01 -3.19
N GLU A 50 8.62 1.35 -4.35
CA GLU A 50 9.73 1.43 -5.29
C GLU A 50 9.79 2.77 -6.05
N LEU A 51 8.73 3.58 -5.98
CA LEU A 51 8.68 4.92 -6.57
C LEU A 51 9.44 5.97 -5.74
N PHE A 52 9.87 5.63 -4.53
CA PHE A 52 10.44 6.57 -3.54
C PHE A 52 11.83 6.13 -3.09
N ASP A 53 12.57 7.04 -2.46
CA ASP A 53 13.85 6.71 -1.84
C ASP A 53 13.62 5.67 -0.71
N PRO A 54 14.36 4.55 -0.66
CA PRO A 54 14.22 3.56 0.40
C PRO A 54 14.48 4.09 1.82
N ALA A 55 15.21 5.20 1.96
CA ALA A 55 15.49 5.88 3.22
C ALA A 55 14.39 6.90 3.61
N ASP A 56 13.38 7.11 2.77
CA ASP A 56 12.25 7.99 3.09
C ASP A 56 11.51 7.46 4.35
N PRO A 57 11.28 8.30 5.38
CA PRO A 57 10.57 7.91 6.59
C PRO A 57 9.20 7.28 6.33
N GLU A 58 8.47 7.72 5.30
CA GLU A 58 7.15 7.18 4.94
C GLU A 58 7.27 5.78 4.34
N VAL A 59 8.30 5.52 3.52
CA VAL A 59 8.58 4.18 2.97
C VAL A 59 8.98 3.21 4.07
N ILE A 60 9.85 3.64 5.00
CA ILE A 60 10.27 2.82 6.14
C ILE A 60 9.06 2.45 7.01
N ALA A 61 8.23 3.44 7.34
CA ALA A 61 7.00 3.23 8.10
C ALA A 61 6.01 2.30 7.35
N GLY A 62 5.82 2.52 6.05
CA GLY A 62 4.97 1.70 5.19
C GLY A 62 5.40 0.24 5.15
N ARG A 63 6.70 -0.04 4.94
CA ARG A 63 7.24 -1.41 4.93
C ARG A 63 7.05 -2.12 6.28
N ARG A 64 7.26 -1.41 7.39
CA ARG A 64 6.99 -1.93 8.74
C ARG A 64 5.50 -2.24 8.93
N ASN A 65 4.61 -1.35 8.48
CA ASN A 65 3.17 -1.53 8.60
C ASN A 65 2.66 -2.71 7.76
N LEU A 66 3.20 -2.91 6.56
CA LEU A 66 2.91 -4.06 5.72
C LEU A 66 3.36 -5.36 6.40
N ALA A 67 4.58 -5.41 6.95
CA ALA A 67 5.04 -6.58 7.69
C ALA A 67 4.08 -6.93 8.83
N ASN A 68 3.69 -5.94 9.64
CA ASN A 68 2.74 -6.13 10.74
C ASN A 68 1.32 -6.53 10.28
N ALA A 69 0.93 -6.23 9.04
CA ALA A 69 -0.38 -6.61 8.50
C ALA A 69 -0.42 -8.07 8.01
N LEU A 70 0.74 -8.72 7.84
CA LEU A 70 0.87 -10.09 7.35
C LEU A 70 1.00 -11.14 8.46
N TYR A 71 1.24 -10.71 9.70
CA TYR A 71 1.29 -11.54 10.90
C TYR A 71 -0.01 -11.38 11.72
#